data_AF-A0A933GIZ2-F1
#
_entry.id   AF-A0A933GIZ2-F1
#
_cell.length_a   1.000
_cell.length_b   1.000
_cell.length_c   1.000
_cell.angle_alpha   90.00
_cell.angle_beta   90.00
_cell.angle_gamma   90.00
#
_symmetry.space_group_name_H-M   'P 1'
#
loop_
_entity.id
_entity.type
_entity.pdbx_description
1 polymer ?
#
loop_
_entity_poly.entity_id
_entity_poly.type
_entity_poly.pdbx_seq_one_letter_code
_entity_poly.pdbx_strand_id
1 'polypeptide(L)'
;MASSRAINEALNFYVRPPTFPVGVLSLPKIAEGPPDLLKKAKIPLRDLKHTITVCMGVGMARRYGWTMLVRREDNACPLGGIAMGFEPAKEKFWDGSLFAESKTC
;
A
#
# COMPACT_ATOMS: atom_id res chain seq x y z
N MET A 1 -17.71 -2.07 -16.30
CA MET A 1 -16.55 -1.45 -15.63
C MET A 1 -15.64 -0.86 -16.70
N ALA A 2 -15.12 0.35 -16.48
CA ALA A 2 -14.12 0.93 -17.38
C ALA A 2 -12.82 0.11 -17.34
N SER A 3 -12.14 0.00 -18.48
CA SER A 3 -10.85 -0.71 -18.56
C SER A 3 -9.75 0.06 -17.82
N SER A 4 -8.72 -0.63 -17.35
CA SER A 4 -7.55 0.01 -16.70
C SER A 4 -6.90 1.07 -17.58
N ARG A 5 -6.88 0.84 -18.90
CA ARG A 5 -6.38 1.79 -19.90
C ARG A 5 -7.23 3.07 -19.94
N ALA A 6 -8.55 2.95 -20.01
CA ALA A 6 -9.45 4.11 -20.04
C ALA A 6 -9.34 4.95 -18.76
N ILE A 7 -9.21 4.29 -17.60
CA ILE A 7 -8.99 4.97 -16.31
C ILE A 7 -7.66 5.72 -16.31
N ASN A 8 -6.58 5.08 -16.80
CA ASN A 8 -5.28 5.72 -16.89
C ASN A 8 -5.31 6.96 -17.82
N GLU A 9 -5.96 6.86 -18.98
CA GLU A 9 -6.10 8.00 -19.90
C GLU A 9 -6.88 9.16 -19.25
N ALA A 10 -7.99 8.86 -18.57
CA ALA A 10 -8.76 9.87 -17.85
C ALA A 10 -7.95 10.55 -16.73
N LEU A 11 -7.22 9.77 -15.91
CA LEU A 11 -6.39 10.32 -14.85
C LEU A 11 -5.28 11.23 -15.39
N ASN A 12 -4.64 10.83 -16.49
CA ASN A 12 -3.63 11.67 -17.14
C ASN A 12 -4.22 12.94 -17.75
N PHE A 13 -5.48 12.91 -18.22
CA PHE A 13 -6.12 14.10 -18.78
C PHE A 13 -6.54 15.09 -17.68
N TYR A 14 -7.29 14.64 -16.67
CA TYR A 14 -7.91 15.51 -15.67
C TYR A 14 -7.00 15.87 -14.50
N VAL A 15 -6.18 14.93 -14.02
CA VAL A 15 -5.37 15.10 -12.80
C VAL A 15 -3.90 15.38 -13.15
N ARG A 16 -3.40 14.85 -14.28
CA ARG A 16 -1.98 14.89 -14.69
C ARG A 16 -1.03 14.51 -13.54
N PRO A 17 -1.15 13.29 -12.96
CA PRO A 17 -0.31 12.91 -11.85
C PRO A 17 1.18 12.88 -12.28
N PRO A 18 2.12 13.23 -11.39
CA PRO A 18 3.55 13.25 -11.72
C PRO A 18 4.16 11.84 -11.90
N THR A 19 3.38 10.79 -11.65
CA THR A 19 3.79 9.39 -11.79
C THR A 19 2.63 8.61 -12.41
N PHE A 20 2.88 7.39 -12.91
CA PHE A 20 1.77 6.57 -13.39
C PHE A 20 0.80 6.22 -12.25
N PRO A 21 -0.52 6.17 -12.54
CA PRO A 21 -1.52 5.65 -11.62
C PRO A 21 -1.26 4.19 -11.27
N VAL A 22 -1.50 3.82 -10.02
CA VAL A 22 -1.38 2.45 -9.53
C VAL A 22 -2.74 1.92 -9.10
N GLY A 23 -3.03 0.67 -9.46
CA GLY A 23 -4.18 -0.05 -8.90
C GLY A 23 -3.83 -0.62 -7.52
N VAL A 24 -4.80 -0.62 -6.61
CA VAL A 24 -4.67 -1.26 -5.30
C VAL A 24 -5.67 -2.40 -5.23
N LEU A 25 -5.21 -3.59 -4.84
CA LEU A 25 -6.06 -4.75 -4.57
C LEU A 25 -5.87 -5.18 -3.12
N SER A 26 -6.98 -5.46 -2.45
CA SER A 26 -7.00 -6.05 -1.11
C SER A 26 -6.61 -7.53 -1.18
N LEU A 27 -5.92 -8.04 -0.15
CA LEU A 27 -5.45 -9.44 -0.07
C LEU A 27 -6.51 -10.51 -0.40
N PRO A 28 -7.77 -10.43 0.08
CA PRO A 28 -8.79 -11.42 -0.28
C PRO A 28 -9.05 -11.50 -1.80
N LYS A 29 -9.09 -10.34 -2.47
CA LYS A 29 -9.23 -10.26 -3.93
C LYS A 29 -8.00 -10.72 -4.69
N ILE A 30 -6.83 -10.75 -4.04
CA ILE A 30 -5.61 -11.30 -4.62
C ILE A 30 -5.62 -12.83 -4.58
N ALA A 31 -6.17 -13.44 -3.52
CA ALA A 31 -6.33 -14.89 -3.44
C ALA A 31 -7.27 -15.43 -4.54
N GLU A 32 -8.26 -14.63 -4.93
CA GLU A 32 -9.16 -14.89 -6.07
C GLU A 32 -8.62 -14.37 -7.42
N GLY A 33 -7.48 -13.67 -7.39
CA GLY A 33 -6.91 -12.96 -8.52
C GLY A 33 -5.92 -13.80 -9.34
N PRO A 34 -5.29 -13.18 -10.37
CA PRO A 34 -4.36 -13.88 -11.25
C PRO A 34 -3.13 -14.37 -10.45
N PRO A 35 -2.84 -15.69 -10.40
CA PRO A 35 -1.77 -16.24 -9.58
C PRO A 35 -0.39 -15.68 -9.93
N ASP A 36 -0.21 -15.22 -11.17
CA ASP A 36 1.05 -14.68 -11.66
C ASP A 36 1.39 -13.30 -11.10
N LEU A 37 0.40 -12.55 -10.62
CA LEU A 37 0.60 -11.23 -10.03
C LEU A 37 1.38 -11.34 -8.70
N LEU A 38 1.07 -12.37 -7.91
CA LEU A 38 1.80 -12.70 -6.67
C LEU A 38 3.23 -13.17 -6.95
N LYS A 39 3.47 -13.90 -8.05
CA LYS A 39 4.82 -14.39 -8.40
C LYS A 39 5.76 -13.23 -8.73
N LYS A 40 5.26 -12.18 -9.38
CA LYS A 40 6.03 -11.00 -9.76
C LYS A 40 6.09 -9.92 -8.66
N ALA A 41 5.23 -10.02 -7.65
CA ALA A 41 5.18 -9.06 -6.57
C ALA A 41 6.45 -9.11 -5.71
N LYS A 42 7.01 -7.94 -5.41
CA LYS A 42 8.05 -7.76 -4.41
C LYS A 42 7.43 -7.72 -3.02
N ILE A 43 7.97 -8.53 -2.10
CA ILE A 43 7.55 -8.62 -0.71
C ILE A 43 8.67 -8.06 0.16
N PRO A 44 8.43 -7.03 1.00
CA PRO A 44 9.49 -6.31 1.71
C PRO A 44 10.43 -7.21 2.53
N LEU A 45 9.91 -8.04 3.45
CA LEU A 45 10.78 -8.91 4.25
C LEU A 45 11.50 -9.97 3.41
N ARG A 46 10.86 -10.49 2.35
CA ARG A 46 11.46 -11.52 1.49
C ARG A 46 12.58 -10.96 0.63
N ASP A 47 12.33 -9.84 -0.05
CA ASP A 47 13.17 -9.35 -1.15
C ASP A 47 14.04 -8.15 -0.75
N LEU A 48 13.55 -7.29 0.15
CA LEU A 48 14.28 -6.11 0.63
C LEU A 48 14.98 -6.34 1.97
N LYS A 49 14.65 -7.44 2.67
CA LYS A 49 15.18 -7.83 3.99
C LYS A 49 14.91 -6.81 5.11
N HIS A 50 13.98 -5.88 4.88
CA HIS A 50 13.56 -4.87 5.83
C HIS A 50 12.05 -4.70 5.79
N THR A 51 11.47 -4.32 6.93
CA THR A 51 10.10 -3.80 6.96
C THR A 51 10.09 -2.39 6.35
N ILE A 52 8.96 -2.03 5.75
CA ILE A 52 8.76 -0.71 5.14
C ILE A 52 7.45 -0.12 5.66
N THR A 53 7.18 1.15 5.37
CA THR A 53 5.83 1.69 5.56
C THR A 53 4.98 1.44 4.33
N VAL A 54 3.65 1.33 4.50
CA VAL A 54 2.71 1.23 3.36
C VAL A 54 2.91 2.38 2.36
N CYS A 55 3.14 3.61 2.85
CA CYS A 55 3.38 4.76 1.98
C CYS A 55 4.69 4.65 1.18
N MET A 56 5.75 4.07 1.74
CA MET A 56 6.94 3.69 0.96
C MET A 56 6.61 2.65 -0.10
N GLY A 57 5.81 1.63 0.23
CA GLY A 57 5.34 0.62 -0.72
C GLY A 57 4.61 1.23 -1.92
N VAL A 58 3.64 2.11 -1.67
CA VAL A 58 2.92 2.86 -2.72
C VAL A 58 3.89 3.74 -3.52
N GLY A 59 4.83 4.39 -2.86
CA GLY A 59 5.85 5.21 -3.50
C GLY A 59 6.74 4.43 -4.47
N MET A 60 7.20 3.24 -4.07
CA MET A 60 7.97 2.34 -4.92
C MET A 60 7.13 1.83 -6.09
N ALA A 61 5.88 1.43 -5.81
CA ALA A 61 4.96 0.97 -6.83
C ALA A 61 4.70 2.05 -7.89
N ARG A 62 4.62 3.33 -7.52
CA ARG A 62 4.38 4.47 -8.43
C ARG A 62 5.61 4.96 -9.19
N ARG A 63 6.83 4.77 -8.65
CA ARG A 63 8.05 5.33 -9.24
C ARG A 63 8.88 4.30 -9.99
N TYR A 64 8.88 3.04 -9.54
CA TYR A 64 9.76 2.00 -10.09
C TYR A 64 9.03 1.01 -11.00
N GLY A 65 7.71 1.12 -11.16
CA GLY A 65 6.93 0.14 -11.92
C GLY A 65 6.75 -1.19 -11.20
N TRP A 66 7.11 -1.26 -9.91
CA TRP A 66 7.10 -2.52 -9.16
C TRP A 66 5.68 -2.87 -8.72
N THR A 67 5.35 -4.16 -8.82
CA THR A 67 4.21 -4.71 -8.10
C THR A 67 4.65 -4.98 -6.67
N MET A 68 4.05 -4.29 -5.70
CA MET A 68 4.38 -4.45 -4.28
C MET A 68 3.28 -5.23 -3.57
N LEU A 69 3.67 -6.22 -2.76
CA LEU A 69 2.79 -6.91 -1.82
C LEU A 69 3.28 -6.62 -0.41
N VAL A 70 2.53 -5.79 0.32
CA VAL A 70 2.81 -5.44 1.71
C VAL A 70 1.81 -6.17 2.58
N ARG A 71 2.29 -7.10 3.42
CA ARG A 71 1.48 -7.80 4.42
C ARG A 71 1.59 -7.08 5.77
N ARG A 72 0.84 -7.59 6.76
CA ARG A 72 0.85 -7.07 8.14
C ARG A 72 2.27 -7.04 8.71
N GLU A 73 3.00 -8.14 8.57
CA GLU A 73 4.36 -8.31 9.09
C GLU A 73 5.42 -7.48 8.33
N ASP A 74 5.13 -7.10 7.08
CA ASP A 74 6.05 -6.30 6.26
C ASP A 74 5.95 -4.80 6.58
N ASN A 75 4.88 -4.37 7.26
CA ASN A 75 4.59 -2.97 7.53
C ASN A 75 5.07 -2.52 8.92
N ALA A 76 5.97 -1.54 8.95
CA ALA A 76 6.49 -0.95 10.18
C ALA A 76 5.59 0.14 10.79
N CYS A 77 4.70 0.75 10.00
CA CYS A 77 3.95 1.94 10.43
C CYS A 77 2.60 1.55 11.05
N PRO A 78 2.31 1.90 12.32
CA PRO A 78 1.03 1.57 12.95
C PRO A 78 -0.15 2.23 12.25
N LEU A 79 -0.02 3.47 11.78
CA LEU A 79 -1.07 4.16 11.01
C LEU A 79 -1.36 3.46 9.68
N GLY A 80 -0.31 3.05 8.97
CA GLY A 80 -0.44 2.26 7.74
C GLY A 80 -1.14 0.93 8.01
N GLY A 81 -0.85 0.31 9.15
CA GLY A 81 -1.51 -0.93 9.58
C GLY A 81 -3.00 -0.74 9.83
N ILE A 82 -3.39 0.32 10.54
CA ILE A 82 -4.79 0.66 10.79
C ILE A 82 -5.51 1.00 9.48
N ALA A 83 -4.94 1.88 8.66
CA ALA A 83 -5.55 2.34 7.40
C ALA A 83 -5.78 1.20 6.39
N MET A 84 -4.90 0.20 6.37
CA MET A 84 -5.03 -0.97 5.50
C MET A 84 -5.85 -2.12 6.13
N GLY A 85 -6.30 -1.96 7.38
CA GLY A 85 -7.06 -2.99 8.10
C GLY A 85 -6.21 -4.18 8.58
N PHE A 86 -4.89 -4.01 8.71
CA PHE A 86 -3.99 -5.03 9.29
C PHE A 86 -4.10 -5.09 10.81
N GLU A 87 -4.46 -3.97 11.44
CA GLU A 87 -4.61 -3.85 12.89
C GLU A 87 -5.87 -3.05 13.23
N PRO A 88 -6.58 -3.37 14.32
CA PRO A 88 -7.68 -2.55 14.79
C PRO A 88 -7.15 -1.22 15.34
N ALA A 89 -7.92 -0.15 15.12
CA ALA A 89 -7.68 1.12 15.77
C ALA A 89 -7.93 1.01 17.28
N LYS A 90 -6.93 1.35 18.09
CA LYS A 90 -7.04 1.41 19.57
C LYS A 90 -7.64 2.75 20.00
N GLU A 91 -8.11 2.86 21.24
CA GLU A 91 -8.73 4.08 21.80
C GLU A 91 -7.88 5.34 21.58
N LYS A 92 -6.56 5.24 21.82
CA LYS A 92 -5.61 6.34 21.60
C LYS A 92 -5.52 6.85 20.15
N PHE A 93 -5.93 6.05 19.17
CA PHE A 93 -6.03 6.51 17.78
C PHE A 93 -7.26 7.40 17.59
N TRP A 94 -8.37 7.07 18.24
CA TRP A 94 -9.64 7.78 18.11
C TRP A 94 -9.68 9.11 18.87
N ASP A 95 -9.02 9.18 20.03
CA ASP A 95 -8.91 10.41 20.82
C ASP A 95 -7.80 11.37 20.30
N GLY A 96 -7.02 10.95 19.29
CA GLY A 96 -5.93 11.73 18.71
C GLY A 96 -4.63 11.77 19.53
N SER A 97 -4.58 11.07 20.67
CA SER A 97 -3.43 11.06 21.59
C SER A 97 -2.32 10.08 21.20
N LEU A 98 -2.50 9.29 20.13
CA LEU A 98 -1.58 8.22 19.70
C LEU A 98 -0.11 8.66 19.65
N PHE A 99 0.16 9.91 19.24
CA PHE A 99 1.50 10.49 19.15
C PHE A 99 1.83 11.49 20.26
N ALA A 100 0.87 11.80 21.14
CA ALA A 100 1.06 12.77 22.21
C ALA A 100 1.99 12.25 23.32
N GLU A 101 2.06 10.92 23.50
CA GLU A 101 2.84 10.29 24.57
C GLU A 101 4.05 9.47 24.05
N SER A 102 4.14 9.22 22.74
CA SER A 102 5.25 8.45 22.18
C SER A 102 6.47 9.35 21.95
N LYS A 103 7.45 9.29 22.87
CA LYS A 103 8.77 9.95 22.73
C LYS A 103 9.66 9.35 21.62
N THR A 104 9.12 8.48 20.78
CA THR A 104 9.86 7.79 19.72
C THR A 104 8.96 7.69 18.49
N CYS A 105 9.26 8.55 17.52
CA CYS A 105 9.06 8.24 16.11
C CYS A 105 10.32 7.52 15.61
#